data_AF-A0A7G8DNL2-F1
#
_entry.id   AF-A0A7G8DNL2-F1
#
_cell.length_a   1.000
_cell.length_b   1.000
_cell.length_c   1.000
_cell.angle_alpha   90.00
_cell.angle_beta   90.00
_cell.angle_gamma   90.00
#
_symmetry.space_group_name_H-M   'P 1'
#
loop_
_entity.id
_entity.type
_entity.pdbx_description
1 polymer ?
#
loop_
_entity_poly.entity_id
_entity_poly.type
_entity_poly.pdbx_seq_one_letter_code
_entity_poly.pdbx_strand_id
1 'polypeptide(L)'
;MFATVAGSGVLGLLIYAGFFYANLRQNSGSVEHQELRPSYSSQAQAEQEANRWVQEGGKFVVTTTRRVRRTIPLTRQERRKLELLADEKRRARIEADYGTCLDQAATDLAKELCSFQQLPPKKDSTATEAGDSGSVPATKVVEDIRVQASQHPRRKCNPVSSYQRFNCIEFDVARDAELSPEQQKSLGIKAYRQFRY
;
A
#
# COMPACT_ATOMS: atom_id res chain seq x y z
N MET A 1 -12.39 69.51 3.79
CA MET A 1 -12.73 68.67 4.96
C MET A 1 -12.43 67.22 4.59
N PHE A 2 -11.84 66.42 5.50
CA PHE A 2 -11.75 64.93 5.59
C PHE A 2 -11.62 64.09 4.29
N ALA A 3 -10.62 63.23 4.03
CA ALA A 3 -10.16 62.03 4.78
C ALA A 3 -11.25 60.92 4.84
N THR A 4 -11.03 59.64 4.50
CA THR A 4 -9.82 58.82 4.13
C THR A 4 -10.29 57.62 3.24
N VAL A 5 -9.58 56.57 2.78
CA VAL A 5 -8.26 55.90 3.05
C VAL A 5 -7.68 55.28 1.74
N ALA A 6 -6.84 54.23 1.77
CA ALA A 6 -6.19 53.58 0.61
C ALA A 6 -6.15 52.04 0.67
N GLY A 7 -5.90 51.37 -0.47
CA GLY A 7 -5.05 50.15 -0.51
C GLY A 7 -5.63 48.84 -1.09
N SER A 8 -4.87 48.24 -2.02
CA SER A 8 -4.89 46.81 -2.43
C SER A 8 -6.15 46.27 -3.15
N GLY A 9 -6.13 45.12 -3.82
CA GLY A 9 -5.02 44.20 -4.12
C GLY A 9 -5.43 43.08 -5.08
N VAL A 10 -4.49 42.50 -5.84
CA VAL A 10 -4.79 41.49 -6.88
C VAL A 10 -5.11 40.13 -6.26
N LEU A 11 -6.35 39.66 -6.48
CA LEU A 11 -6.78 38.29 -6.15
C LEU A 11 -6.44 37.33 -7.30
N GLY A 12 -5.43 36.47 -7.11
CA GLY A 12 -5.13 35.37 -8.03
C GLY A 12 -3.88 34.59 -7.67
N LEU A 13 -4.01 33.25 -7.57
CA LEU A 13 -2.95 32.24 -7.34
C LEU A 13 -2.42 32.07 -5.90
N LEU A 14 -3.22 31.44 -5.03
CA LEU A 14 -2.77 30.80 -3.79
C LEU A 14 -3.31 29.35 -3.65
N ILE A 15 -2.84 28.43 -4.50
CA ILE A 15 -3.15 26.99 -4.41
C ILE A 15 -1.89 26.11 -4.56
N TYR A 16 -0.86 26.33 -3.74
CA TYR A 16 0.18 25.30 -3.50
C TYR A 16 0.93 25.40 -2.15
N ALA A 17 0.25 25.84 -1.07
CA ALA A 17 0.85 25.94 0.27
C ALA A 17 0.42 24.82 1.26
N GLY A 18 -0.48 23.92 0.85
CA GLY A 18 -1.23 23.05 1.77
C GLY A 18 -0.46 21.91 2.43
N PHE A 19 0.69 21.47 1.88
CA PHE A 19 1.31 20.20 2.29
C PHE A 19 2.45 20.30 3.33
N PHE A 20 2.90 21.50 3.69
CA PHE A 20 4.02 21.67 4.65
C PHE A 20 3.64 22.24 6.01
N TYR A 21 2.52 22.96 6.14
CA TYR A 21 2.14 23.62 7.40
C TYR A 21 1.36 22.74 8.39
N ALA A 22 0.73 21.65 7.94
CA ALA A 22 -0.16 20.84 8.77
C ALA A 22 0.58 20.06 9.90
N ASN A 23 1.77 19.52 9.61
CA ASN A 23 2.53 18.68 10.55
C ASN A 23 3.59 19.44 11.38
N LEU A 24 3.65 20.77 11.31
CA LEU A 24 4.62 21.58 12.05
C LEU A 24 4.11 22.06 13.43
N ARG A 25 2.89 21.68 13.84
CA ARG A 25 2.24 22.14 15.08
C ARG A 25 2.24 21.18 16.26
N GLN A 26 2.84 19.99 16.12
CA GLN A 26 3.05 19.08 17.25
C GLN A 26 4.55 18.95 17.56
N ASN A 27 4.90 19.28 18.80
CA ASN A 27 6.21 19.09 19.43
C ASN A 27 7.41 19.87 18.82
N SER A 28 7.19 21.10 18.36
CA SER A 28 8.27 22.10 18.25
C SER A 28 8.65 22.66 19.63
N GLY A 29 9.12 21.79 20.52
CA GLY A 29 9.78 22.19 21.77
C GLY A 29 11.05 22.98 21.46
N SER A 30 11.37 23.98 22.29
CA SER A 30 12.43 24.95 22.01
C SER A 30 13.83 24.31 21.86
N VAL A 31 14.37 24.34 20.64
CA VAL A 31 15.79 24.06 20.36
C VAL A 31 16.40 25.21 19.54
N GLU A 32 16.30 26.43 20.07
CA GLU A 32 17.04 27.58 19.53
C GLU A 32 18.48 27.57 20.04
N HIS A 33 19.28 26.63 19.54
CA HIS A 33 20.74 26.71 19.65
C HIS A 33 21.33 27.29 18.37
N GLN A 34 21.27 28.63 18.28
CA GLN A 34 22.08 29.40 17.34
C GLN A 34 23.55 29.41 17.80
N GLU A 35 24.22 28.26 17.68
CA GLU A 35 25.68 28.25 17.60
C GLU A 35 26.11 29.17 16.44
N LEU A 36 27.10 30.03 16.67
CA LEU A 36 27.75 30.85 15.66
C LEU A 36 28.59 29.96 14.73
N ARG A 37 27.92 29.27 13.81
CA ARG A 37 28.55 28.34 12.87
C ARG A 37 29.31 29.08 11.77
N PRO A 38 30.44 28.53 11.30
CA PRO A 38 31.30 29.21 10.32
C PRO A 38 30.54 29.52 9.03
N SER A 39 30.82 30.71 8.49
CA SER A 39 30.55 31.02 7.09
C SER A 39 31.72 30.51 6.25
N TYR A 40 31.42 29.84 5.15
CA TYR A 40 32.38 29.37 4.17
C TYR A 40 32.67 30.47 3.14
N SER A 41 33.76 30.37 2.39
CA SER A 41 34.15 31.40 1.40
C SER A 41 33.48 31.22 0.04
N SER A 42 32.73 30.14 -0.16
CA SER A 42 32.03 29.82 -1.40
C SER A 42 30.94 28.78 -1.21
N GLN A 43 29.95 28.76 -2.11
CA GLN A 43 28.90 27.74 -2.14
C GLN A 43 29.46 26.32 -2.15
N ALA A 44 30.47 26.05 -2.98
CA ALA A 44 31.06 24.72 -3.12
C ALA A 44 31.67 24.20 -1.80
N GLN A 45 32.30 25.07 -1.01
CA GLN A 45 32.87 24.70 0.28
C GLN A 45 31.77 24.42 1.33
N ALA A 46 30.70 25.23 1.37
CA ALA A 46 29.55 24.97 2.22
C ALA A 46 28.81 23.68 1.82
N GLU A 47 28.68 23.41 0.53
CA GLU A 47 28.05 22.22 -0.02
C GLU A 47 28.87 20.96 0.28
N GLN A 48 30.19 21.03 0.18
CA GLN A 48 31.10 19.94 0.54
C GLN A 48 30.95 19.55 2.01
N GLU A 49 30.97 20.51 2.93
CA GLU A 49 30.83 20.22 4.37
C GLU A 49 29.41 19.80 4.75
N ALA A 50 28.38 20.36 4.09
CA ALA A 50 27.00 19.91 4.24
C ALA A 50 26.83 18.44 3.82
N ASN A 51 27.41 18.05 2.67
CA ASN A 51 27.42 16.67 2.20
C ASN A 51 28.24 15.74 3.10
N ARG A 52 29.40 16.20 3.61
CA ARG A 52 30.21 15.46 4.59
C ARG A 52 29.40 15.19 5.87
N TRP A 53 28.75 16.22 6.41
CA TRP A 53 27.89 16.10 7.59
C TRP A 53 26.71 15.14 7.36
N VAL A 54 26.13 15.12 6.15
CA VAL A 54 25.09 14.14 5.77
C VAL A 54 25.65 12.71 5.79
N GLN A 55 26.81 12.47 5.20
CA GLN A 55 27.47 11.15 5.18
C GLN A 55 27.82 10.66 6.59
N GLU A 56 28.39 11.52 7.44
CA GLU A 56 28.65 11.27 8.86
C GLU A 56 27.39 10.89 9.66
N GLY A 57 26.19 11.26 9.19
CA GLY A 57 24.94 10.89 9.81
C GLY A 57 24.67 9.38 9.78
N GLY A 58 25.18 8.68 8.77
CA GLY A 58 24.78 7.32 8.45
C GLY A 58 23.36 7.24 7.87
N LYS A 59 22.84 6.02 7.77
CA LYS A 59 21.57 5.71 7.10
C LYS A 59 20.57 5.06 8.06
N PHE A 60 19.34 4.93 7.59
CA PHE A 60 18.29 4.07 8.15
C PHE A 60 17.62 3.32 6.99
N VAL A 61 16.87 2.27 7.31
CA VAL A 61 16.22 1.40 6.33
C VAL A 61 14.72 1.58 6.42
N VAL A 62 14.04 1.66 5.27
CA VAL A 62 12.58 1.64 5.18
C VAL A 62 12.14 0.35 4.49
N THR A 63 11.37 -0.47 5.19
CA THR A 63 10.90 -1.77 4.74
C THR A 63 9.45 -1.69 4.24
N THR A 64 9.29 -1.72 2.93
CA THR A 64 7.98 -1.73 2.28
C THR A 64 7.56 -3.17 2.01
N THR A 65 6.40 -3.59 2.53
CA THR A 65 5.81 -4.88 2.18
C THR A 65 4.86 -4.72 0.99
N ARG A 66 4.98 -5.59 -0.01
CA ARG A 66 4.11 -5.63 -1.19
C ARG A 66 3.61 -7.05 -1.43
N ARG A 67 2.29 -7.23 -1.37
CA ARG A 67 1.64 -8.47 -1.83
C ARG A 67 1.63 -8.50 -3.35
N VAL A 68 2.01 -9.64 -3.93
CA VAL A 68 2.06 -9.87 -5.38
C VAL A 68 1.26 -11.13 -5.70
N ARG A 69 0.10 -10.95 -6.32
CA ARG A 69 -0.73 -12.05 -6.82
C ARG A 69 -0.10 -12.64 -8.08
N ARG A 70 -0.02 -13.96 -8.14
CA ARG A 70 0.56 -14.72 -9.27
C ARG A 70 -0.34 -15.89 -9.62
N THR A 71 -0.73 -15.96 -10.89
CA THR A 71 -1.51 -17.08 -11.44
C THR A 71 -0.55 -18.16 -11.91
N ILE A 72 -0.65 -19.37 -11.35
CA ILE A 72 0.25 -20.49 -11.59
C ILE A 72 -0.59 -21.69 -12.04
N PRO A 73 -0.19 -22.47 -13.06
CA PRO A 73 -0.91 -23.69 -13.44
C PRO A 73 -1.01 -24.67 -12.26
N LEU A 74 -2.13 -25.41 -12.17
CA LEU A 74 -2.26 -26.49 -11.20
C LEU A 74 -1.28 -27.62 -11.52
N THR A 75 -0.74 -28.24 -10.47
CA THR A 75 -0.07 -29.54 -10.62
C THR A 75 -1.09 -30.63 -10.99
N ARG A 76 -0.63 -31.72 -11.61
CA ARG A 76 -1.49 -32.86 -11.96
C ARG A 76 -2.22 -33.47 -10.74
N GLN A 77 -1.59 -33.43 -9.56
CA GLN A 77 -2.18 -33.91 -8.30
C GLN A 77 -3.28 -32.99 -7.79
N GLU A 78 -3.05 -31.67 -7.75
CA GLU A 78 -4.06 -30.68 -7.36
C GLU A 78 -5.28 -30.71 -8.30
N ARG A 79 -5.02 -30.77 -9.61
CA ARG A 79 -6.08 -30.90 -10.62
C ARG A 79 -6.91 -32.17 -10.39
N ARG A 80 -6.28 -33.34 -10.25
CA ARG A 80 -7.01 -34.60 -9.98
C ARG A 80 -7.81 -34.55 -8.68
N LYS A 81 -7.31 -33.89 -7.64
CA LYS A 81 -8.06 -33.70 -6.38
C LYS A 81 -9.31 -32.85 -6.58
N LEU A 82 -9.23 -31.78 -7.36
CA LEU A 82 -10.39 -30.96 -7.70
C LEU A 82 -11.37 -31.68 -8.64
N GLU A 83 -10.87 -32.51 -9.56
CA GLU A 83 -11.72 -33.35 -10.44
C GLU A 83 -12.52 -34.38 -9.61
N LEU A 84 -11.92 -34.98 -8.58
CA LEU A 84 -12.62 -35.86 -7.63
C LEU A 84 -13.68 -35.10 -6.80
N LEU A 85 -13.32 -33.97 -6.20
CA LEU A 85 -14.26 -33.14 -5.41
C LEU A 85 -15.43 -32.61 -6.27
N ALA A 86 -15.21 -32.36 -7.56
CA ALA A 86 -16.27 -31.97 -8.49
C ALA A 86 -17.21 -33.14 -8.85
N ASP A 87 -16.68 -34.37 -8.92
CA ASP A 87 -17.49 -35.58 -9.14
C ASP A 87 -18.29 -35.97 -7.88
N GLU A 88 -17.67 -35.92 -6.69
CA GLU A 88 -18.35 -36.10 -5.40
C GLU A 88 -19.52 -35.11 -5.25
N LYS A 89 -19.28 -33.82 -5.54
CA LYS A 89 -20.34 -32.79 -5.55
C LYS A 89 -21.44 -33.06 -6.60
N ARG A 90 -21.09 -33.67 -7.75
CA ARG A 90 -22.05 -34.06 -8.78
C ARG A 90 -22.93 -35.23 -8.31
N ARG A 91 -22.33 -36.26 -7.71
CA ARG A 91 -23.06 -37.40 -7.13
C ARG A 91 -24.03 -36.94 -6.03
N ALA A 92 -23.55 -36.11 -5.10
CA ALA A 92 -24.40 -35.57 -4.03
C ALA A 92 -25.57 -34.71 -4.55
N ARG A 93 -25.41 -34.00 -5.68
CA ARG A 93 -26.54 -33.34 -6.37
C ARG A 93 -27.55 -34.37 -6.88
N ILE A 94 -27.09 -35.40 -7.62
CA ILE A 94 -27.94 -36.46 -8.18
C ILE A 94 -28.67 -37.25 -7.08
N GLU A 95 -27.99 -37.57 -5.98
CA GLU A 95 -28.56 -38.27 -4.81
C GLU A 95 -29.65 -37.43 -4.12
N ALA A 96 -29.45 -36.11 -3.99
CA ALA A 96 -30.46 -35.20 -3.44
C ALA A 96 -31.65 -34.98 -4.39
N ASP A 97 -31.42 -34.86 -5.70
CA ASP A 97 -32.47 -34.77 -6.72
C ASP A 97 -33.30 -36.07 -6.77
N TYR A 98 -32.65 -37.24 -6.68
CA TYR A 98 -33.31 -38.55 -6.61
C TYR A 98 -34.14 -38.71 -5.33
N GLY A 99 -33.61 -38.34 -4.17
CA GLY A 99 -34.37 -38.33 -2.92
C GLY A 99 -35.59 -37.42 -2.99
N THR A 100 -35.44 -36.21 -3.56
CA THR A 100 -36.53 -35.27 -3.79
C THR A 100 -37.62 -35.85 -4.70
N CYS A 101 -37.25 -36.68 -5.68
CA CYS A 101 -38.20 -37.39 -6.55
C CYS A 101 -38.95 -38.48 -5.77
N LEU A 102 -38.26 -39.29 -4.95
CA LEU A 102 -38.88 -40.32 -4.12
C LEU A 102 -39.89 -39.74 -3.12
N ASP A 103 -39.57 -38.61 -2.48
CA ASP A 103 -40.47 -37.91 -1.55
C ASP A 103 -41.75 -37.38 -2.24
N GLN A 104 -41.72 -37.18 -3.57
CA GLN A 104 -42.85 -36.72 -4.39
C GLN A 104 -43.60 -37.87 -5.09
N ALA A 105 -43.06 -39.08 -5.06
CA ALA A 105 -43.57 -40.22 -5.83
C ALA A 105 -44.75 -40.94 -5.13
N ALA A 106 -45.96 -40.49 -5.43
CA ALA A 106 -47.21 -40.99 -4.84
C ALA A 106 -47.57 -42.46 -5.18
N THR A 107 -46.88 -43.11 -6.10
CA THR A 107 -47.08 -44.53 -6.47
C THR A 107 -45.75 -45.25 -6.65
N ASP A 108 -45.73 -46.57 -6.49
CA ASP A 108 -44.48 -47.34 -6.65
C ASP A 108 -43.94 -47.28 -8.09
N LEU A 109 -44.82 -47.23 -9.09
CA LEU A 109 -44.43 -46.96 -10.48
C LEU A 109 -43.72 -45.60 -10.64
N ALA A 110 -44.16 -44.56 -9.91
CA ALA A 110 -43.48 -43.27 -9.93
C ALA A 110 -42.10 -43.32 -9.25
N LYS A 111 -41.92 -44.14 -8.20
CA LYS A 111 -40.62 -44.35 -7.53
C LYS A 111 -39.63 -45.04 -8.45
N GLU A 112 -40.04 -46.09 -9.16
CA GLU A 112 -39.20 -46.75 -10.17
C GLU A 112 -38.76 -45.76 -11.25
N LEU A 113 -39.67 -44.90 -11.72
CA LEU A 113 -39.37 -43.86 -12.72
C LEU A 113 -38.39 -42.79 -12.23
N CYS A 114 -38.26 -42.55 -10.92
CA CYS A 114 -37.23 -41.64 -10.39
C CYS A 114 -35.80 -42.12 -10.71
N SER A 115 -35.56 -43.43 -10.83
CA SER A 115 -34.24 -43.97 -11.19
C SER A 115 -33.86 -43.69 -12.65
N PHE A 116 -34.85 -43.50 -13.52
CA PHE A 116 -34.68 -43.21 -14.95
C PHE A 116 -34.65 -41.70 -15.27
N GLN A 117 -34.91 -40.83 -14.28
CA GLN A 117 -34.83 -39.38 -14.48
C GLN A 117 -33.37 -38.92 -14.61
N GLN A 118 -32.88 -38.90 -15.86
CA GLN A 118 -31.82 -37.97 -16.26
C GLN A 118 -32.38 -36.54 -16.23
N LEU A 119 -32.56 -35.98 -15.03
CA LEU A 119 -33.01 -34.61 -14.84
C LEU A 119 -32.07 -33.65 -15.57
N PRO A 120 -32.53 -32.94 -16.61
CA PRO A 120 -31.74 -31.85 -17.17
C PRO A 120 -31.58 -30.77 -16.09
N PRO A 121 -30.43 -30.07 -16.02
CA PRO A 121 -30.27 -28.97 -15.09
C PRO A 121 -31.40 -27.96 -15.28
N LYS A 122 -32.13 -27.65 -14.20
CA LYS A 122 -33.38 -26.88 -14.23
C LYS A 122 -33.17 -25.53 -14.93
N LYS A 123 -33.69 -25.43 -16.16
CA LYS A 123 -33.51 -24.28 -17.06
C LYS A 123 -34.16 -22.99 -16.53
N ASP A 124 -35.12 -23.15 -15.62
CA ASP A 124 -35.86 -22.06 -14.97
C ASP A 124 -35.31 -21.74 -13.56
N SER A 125 -34.15 -22.29 -13.17
CA SER A 125 -33.45 -21.85 -11.96
C SER A 125 -32.91 -20.43 -12.15
N THR A 126 -33.62 -19.44 -11.61
CA THR A 126 -33.18 -18.03 -11.55
C THR A 126 -31.95 -17.78 -10.67
N ALA A 127 -31.33 -18.85 -10.13
CA ALA A 127 -29.96 -18.86 -9.67
C ALA A 127 -29.00 -18.73 -10.88
N THR A 128 -28.84 -17.49 -11.35
CA THR A 128 -27.96 -16.98 -12.42
C THR A 128 -27.04 -18.01 -13.06
N GLU A 129 -27.23 -18.29 -14.36
CA GLU A 129 -26.39 -19.19 -15.17
C GLU A 129 -24.94 -18.66 -15.36
N ALA A 130 -24.16 -18.66 -14.28
CA ALA A 130 -22.73 -18.37 -14.26
C ALA A 130 -21.91 -19.57 -14.77
N GLY A 131 -22.34 -20.20 -15.88
CA GLY A 131 -21.57 -21.19 -16.63
C GLY A 131 -21.14 -22.43 -15.85
N ASP A 132 -22.00 -23.06 -15.03
CA ASP A 132 -21.68 -24.28 -14.25
C ASP A 132 -21.55 -25.56 -15.11
N SER A 133 -21.03 -25.44 -16.33
CA SER A 133 -20.09 -26.45 -16.85
C SER A 133 -18.83 -26.38 -15.99
N GLY A 134 -18.91 -27.02 -14.80
CA GLY A 134 -17.93 -26.94 -13.71
C GLY A 134 -16.53 -27.45 -14.05
N SER A 135 -15.85 -26.73 -14.93
CA SER A 135 -14.48 -27.01 -15.34
C SER A 135 -13.52 -26.74 -14.18
N VAL A 136 -12.72 -27.73 -13.84
CA VAL A 136 -11.70 -27.57 -12.80
C VAL A 136 -10.71 -26.48 -13.25
N PRO A 137 -10.51 -25.41 -12.46
CA PRO A 137 -9.75 -24.26 -12.90
C PRO A 137 -8.32 -24.67 -13.23
N ALA A 138 -7.85 -24.36 -14.44
CA ALA A 138 -6.53 -24.76 -14.90
C ALA A 138 -5.36 -24.13 -14.10
N THR A 139 -5.64 -23.10 -13.30
CA THR A 139 -4.66 -22.32 -12.55
C THR A 139 -5.15 -22.02 -11.13
N LYS A 140 -4.20 -21.81 -10.22
CA LYS A 140 -4.42 -21.25 -8.88
C LYS A 140 -3.80 -19.86 -8.79
N VAL A 141 -4.38 -19.00 -7.95
CA VAL A 141 -3.75 -17.74 -7.55
C VAL A 141 -2.95 -17.99 -6.27
N VAL A 142 -1.69 -17.59 -6.26
CA VAL A 142 -0.81 -17.57 -5.08
C VAL A 142 -0.51 -16.11 -4.73
N GLU A 143 -0.54 -15.78 -3.43
CA GLU A 143 -0.12 -14.46 -2.92
C GLU A 143 1.30 -14.52 -2.36
N ASP A 144 2.27 -14.02 -3.11
CA ASP A 144 3.63 -13.82 -2.60
C ASP A 144 3.69 -12.53 -1.76
N ILE A 145 4.22 -12.60 -0.54
CA ILE A 145 4.61 -11.39 0.21
C ILE A 145 6.06 -11.06 -0.11
N ARG A 146 6.32 -9.88 -0.68
CA ARG A 146 7.68 -9.37 -0.91
C ARG A 146 7.99 -8.24 0.06
N VAL A 147 9.12 -8.35 0.75
CA VAL A 147 9.69 -7.24 1.53
C VAL A 147 10.73 -6.55 0.65
N GLN A 148 10.67 -5.23 0.54
CA GLN A 148 11.68 -4.42 -0.15
C GLN A 148 12.25 -3.39 0.82
N ALA A 149 13.53 -3.54 1.14
CA ALA A 149 14.29 -2.56 1.93
C ALA A 149 14.82 -1.44 1.04
N SER A 150 14.71 -0.20 1.48
CA SER A 150 15.31 0.98 0.85
C SER A 150 16.11 1.79 1.87
N GLN A 151 17.35 2.16 1.54
CA GLN A 151 18.20 2.95 2.44
C GLN A 151 17.97 4.44 2.25
N HIS A 152 17.79 5.18 3.36
CA HIS A 152 17.64 6.64 3.38
C HIS A 152 18.68 7.26 4.32
N PRO A 153 19.22 8.45 4.02
CA PRO A 153 20.19 9.11 4.90
C PRO A 153 19.49 9.69 6.15
N ARG A 154 20.09 9.53 7.33
CA ARG A 154 19.56 10.08 8.60
C ARG A 154 19.58 11.61 8.66
N ARG A 155 20.36 12.22 7.78
CA ARG A 155 20.54 13.67 7.66
C ARG A 155 20.17 14.10 6.25
N LYS A 156 19.54 15.26 6.11
CA LYS A 156 19.21 15.87 4.81
C LYS A 156 19.52 17.35 4.82
N CYS A 157 20.15 17.84 3.75
CA CYS A 157 20.36 19.25 3.47
C CYS A 157 19.51 19.70 2.27
N ASN A 158 18.98 20.92 2.33
CA ASN A 158 18.34 21.60 1.20
C ASN A 158 19.01 22.97 1.00
N PRO A 159 19.40 23.36 -0.22
CA PRO A 159 19.87 24.72 -0.50
C PRO A 159 18.72 25.72 -0.37
N VAL A 160 19.03 26.93 0.11
CA VAL A 160 18.11 28.07 0.21
C VAL A 160 18.82 29.29 -0.41
N SER A 161 18.71 29.40 -1.73
CA SER A 161 19.44 30.37 -2.56
C SER A 161 19.22 31.83 -2.13
N SER A 162 18.01 32.19 -1.71
CA SER A 162 17.64 33.54 -1.23
C SER A 162 18.36 33.99 0.04
N TYR A 163 19.12 33.10 0.70
CA TYR A 163 19.86 33.38 1.93
C TYR A 163 21.27 32.73 1.94
N GLN A 164 21.81 32.37 0.76
CA GLN A 164 23.15 31.80 0.56
C GLN A 164 23.52 30.73 1.62
N ARG A 165 22.62 29.77 1.82
CA ARG A 165 22.78 28.75 2.88
C ARG A 165 22.20 27.39 2.51
N PHE A 166 22.76 26.35 3.12
CA PHE A 166 22.16 25.03 3.20
C PHE A 166 21.48 24.87 4.56
N ASN A 167 20.17 24.60 4.55
CA ASN A 167 19.39 24.26 5.74
C ASN A 167 19.34 22.73 5.87
N CYS A 168 19.84 22.21 6.98
CA CYS A 168 20.07 20.79 7.18
C CYS A 168 19.43 20.28 8.47
N ILE A 169 18.86 19.07 8.42
CA ILE A 169 18.20 18.40 9.54
C ILE A 169 18.79 17.00 9.78
N GLU A 170 18.80 16.56 11.04
CA GLU A 170 18.96 15.16 11.43
C GLU A 170 17.61 14.63 11.95
N PHE A 171 17.16 13.48 11.44
CA PHE A 171 15.96 12.82 11.91
C PHE A 171 16.22 12.06 13.22
N ASP A 172 15.23 12.01 14.12
CA ASP A 172 15.33 11.25 15.36
C ASP A 172 15.02 9.76 15.11
N VAL A 173 16.02 9.09 14.53
CA VAL A 173 16.05 7.67 14.21
C VAL A 173 17.46 7.16 14.54
N ALA A 174 17.60 5.90 15.00
CA ALA A 174 18.93 5.30 15.20
C ALA A 174 19.64 5.02 13.86
N ARG A 175 20.94 4.70 13.91
CA ARG A 175 21.65 4.18 12.73
C ARG A 175 21.14 2.79 12.38
N ASP A 176 20.92 2.58 11.08
CA ASP A 176 20.53 1.31 10.46
C ASP A 176 19.24 0.69 11.00
N ALA A 177 18.41 1.49 11.69
CA ALA A 177 17.08 1.10 12.13
C ALA A 177 16.14 0.85 10.95
N GLU A 178 15.32 -0.21 11.05
CA GLU A 178 14.24 -0.50 10.11
C GLU A 178 12.94 0.21 10.51
N LEU A 179 12.30 0.88 9.55
CA LEU A 179 11.05 1.61 9.73
C LEU A 179 10.02 1.25 8.66
N SER A 180 8.74 1.36 8.99
CA SER A 180 7.66 1.34 7.98
C SER A 180 7.60 2.66 7.20
N PRO A 181 6.97 2.68 6.00
CA PRO A 181 6.73 3.91 5.22
C PRO A 181 5.84 4.95 5.94
N GLU A 182 5.10 4.54 6.96
CA GLU A 182 4.27 5.40 7.82
C GLU A 182 5.16 6.03 8.89
N GLN A 183 5.96 5.23 9.58
CA GLN A 183 6.93 5.70 10.58
C GLN A 183 7.94 6.70 9.97
N GLN A 184 8.38 6.48 8.72
CA GLN A 184 9.24 7.41 8.00
C GLN A 184 8.61 8.82 7.86
N LYS A 185 7.29 8.90 7.65
CA LYS A 185 6.56 10.18 7.48
C LYS A 185 6.35 10.93 8.80
N SER A 186 6.41 10.23 9.93
CA SER A 186 6.28 10.79 11.28
C SER A 186 7.62 10.97 12.02
N LEU A 187 8.75 10.91 11.32
CA LEU A 187 10.07 11.12 11.94
C LEU A 187 10.23 12.56 12.43
N GLY A 188 10.47 12.70 13.74
CA GLY A 188 10.84 13.98 14.36
C GLY A 188 12.21 14.48 13.89
N ILE A 189 12.46 15.77 14.08
CA ILE A 189 13.78 16.39 13.84
C ILE A 189 14.54 16.40 15.17
N LYS A 190 15.67 15.69 15.22
CA LYS A 190 16.57 15.63 16.39
C LYS A 190 17.44 16.88 16.53
N ALA A 191 17.94 17.37 15.39
CA ALA A 191 18.90 18.45 15.34
C ALA A 191 18.82 19.22 14.01
N TYR A 192 19.21 20.49 14.05
CA TYR A 192 19.20 21.41 12.92
C TYR A 192 20.56 22.10 12.74
N ARG A 193 21.02 22.19 11.49
CA ARG A 193 22.29 22.82 11.12
C ARG A 193 22.13 23.73 9.91
N GLN A 194 22.85 24.85 9.93
CA GLN A 194 23.02 25.74 8.79
C GLN A 194 24.49 25.74 8.37
N PHE A 195 24.73 25.83 7.07
CA PHE A 195 26.03 26.11 6.45
C PHE A 195 25.81 27.34 5.55
N ARG A 196 26.52 28.44 5.80
CA ARG A 196 26.34 29.74 5.09
C ARG A 196 27.56 30.04 4.22
N TYR A 197 27.37 30.76 3.12
CA TYR A 197 28.43 31.13 2.16
C TYR A 197 28.14 32.49 1.49
#